data_AF-A0A8S3J4M1-F1
#
_entry.id   AF-A0A8S3J4M1-F1
#
_cell.length_a   1.000
_cell.length_b   1.000
_cell.length_c   1.000
_cell.angle_alpha   90.00
_cell.angle_beta   90.00
_cell.angle_gamma   90.00
#
_symmetry.space_group_name_H-M   'P 1'
#
loop_
_entity.id
_entity.type
_entity.pdbx_description
1 polymer ?
#
loop_
_entity_poly.entity_id
_entity_poly.type
_entity_poly.pdbx_seq_one_letter_code
_entity_poly.pdbx_strand_id
1 'polypeptide(L)' 'MGNEHGKKSSSSGSIELTPQRIALLKVNTKYSDQEIRDWHAGFLRDCPNGKLDKKQFTAV' A
#
# COMPACT_ATOMS: atom_id res chain seq x y z
N MET A 1 32.59 -14.27 1.57
CA MET A 1 32.00 -13.56 0.42
C MET A 1 30.84 -12.76 0.97
N GLY A 2 31.08 -11.48 1.27
CA GLY A 2 30.01 -10.57 1.71
C GLY A 2 29.04 -10.30 0.54
N ASN A 3 27.87 -9.70 0.73
CA ASN A 3 27.54 -8.68 1.71
C ASN A 3 26.07 -8.78 2.16
N GLU A 4 25.86 -8.48 3.44
CA GLU A 4 24.61 -7.98 4.00
C GLU A 4 24.05 -6.81 3.17
N HIS A 5 22.82 -6.96 2.68
CA HIS A 5 21.99 -5.83 2.27
C HIS A 5 21.12 -5.42 3.46
N GLY A 6 21.75 -4.82 4.46
CA GLY A 6 21.07 -3.96 5.40
C GLY A 6 20.71 -2.63 4.73
N LYS A 7 19.45 -2.45 4.33
CA LYS A 7 18.87 -1.12 4.14
C LYS A 7 17.64 -0.93 5.02
N LYS A 8 17.92 -0.35 6.18
CA LYS A 8 17.18 0.71 6.86
C LYS A 8 15.78 0.37 7.38
N SER A 9 15.75 0.02 8.66
CA SER A 9 14.73 0.48 9.60
C SER A 9 14.71 2.02 9.63
N SER A 10 13.59 2.62 9.24
CA SER A 10 13.23 3.98 9.64
C SER A 10 11.73 4.00 9.95
N SER A 11 11.45 4.17 11.22
CA SER A 11 10.13 4.18 11.85
C SER A 11 9.24 5.29 11.31
N SER A 12 8.38 4.96 10.35
CA SER A 12 7.13 5.65 10.02
C SER A 12 6.33 4.69 9.14
N GLY A 13 5.13 4.29 9.56
CA GLY A 13 4.38 3.15 8.98
C GLY A 13 4.36 3.19 7.45
N SER A 14 5.10 2.29 6.82
CA SER A 14 5.32 2.30 5.37
C SER A 14 3.99 2.07 4.66
N ILE A 15 3.47 3.13 4.04
CA ILE A 15 2.28 3.11 3.18
C ILE A 15 2.56 2.32 1.88
N GLU A 16 3.76 1.75 1.70
CA GLU A 16 4.12 1.01 0.50
C GLU A 16 3.42 -0.36 0.42
N LEU A 17 2.90 -0.69 -0.77
CA LEU A 17 2.28 -1.99 -1.01
C LEU A 17 3.36 -3.07 -1.19
N THR A 18 3.61 -3.82 -0.13
CA THR A 18 4.56 -4.93 -0.18
C THR A 18 4.04 -6.08 -1.06
N PRO A 19 4.92 -6.88 -1.69
CA PRO A 19 4.51 -8.03 -2.51
C PRO A 19 3.58 -9.02 -1.77
N GLN A 20 3.81 -9.19 -0.47
CA GLN A 20 2.99 -10.04 0.38
C GLN A 20 1.56 -9.50 0.56
N ARG A 21 1.40 -8.16 0.65
CA ARG A 21 0.08 -7.50 0.69
C ARG A 21 -0.63 -7.61 -0.66
N ILE A 22 0.10 -7.48 -1.77
CA ILE A 22 -0.47 -7.68 -3.12
C ILE A 22 -1.01 -9.10 -3.26
N ALA A 23 -0.23 -10.12 -2.90
CA ALA A 23 -0.65 -11.51 -2.97
C ALA A 23 -1.94 -11.76 -2.16
N LEU A 24 -2.02 -11.22 -0.95
CA LEU A 24 -3.22 -11.28 -0.11
C LEU A 24 -4.43 -10.64 -0.81
N LEU A 25 -4.26 -9.43 -1.34
CA LEU A 25 -5.34 -8.70 -2.00
C LEU A 25 -5.84 -9.44 -3.25
N LYS A 26 -4.94 -10.00 -4.06
CA LYS A 26 -5.31 -10.81 -5.24
C LYS A 26 -6.19 -12.00 -4.86
N VAL A 27 -5.83 -12.73 -3.81
CA VAL A 27 -6.60 -13.89 -3.34
C VAL A 27 -7.99 -13.49 -2.85
N ASN A 28 -8.11 -12.33 -2.19
CA ASN A 28 -9.36 -11.88 -1.61
C ASN A 28 -10.28 -11.14 -2.60
N THR A 29 -9.72 -10.52 -3.64
CA THR A 29 -10.48 -9.63 -4.53
C THR A 29 -10.54 -10.10 -5.98
N LYS A 30 -9.67 -11.04 -6.37
CA LYS A 30 -9.49 -11.52 -7.76
C LYS A 30 -9.03 -10.45 -8.76
N TYR A 31 -8.56 -9.28 -8.28
CA TYR A 31 -7.92 -8.29 -9.13
C TYR A 31 -6.47 -8.67 -9.47
N SER A 32 -5.96 -8.13 -10.57
CA SER A 32 -4.55 -8.26 -10.97
C SER A 32 -3.63 -7.40 -10.12
N ASP A 33 -2.32 -7.72 -10.12
CA ASP A 33 -1.31 -6.92 -9.44
C ASP A 33 -1.32 -5.46 -9.92
N GLN A 34 -1.58 -5.24 -11.21
CA GLN A 34 -1.59 -3.91 -11.81
C GLN A 34 -2.77 -3.08 -11.29
N GLU A 35 -3.98 -3.63 -11.32
CA GLU A 35 -5.18 -2.95 -10.81
C GLU A 35 -5.03 -2.57 -9.33
N ILE A 36 -4.51 -3.48 -8.51
CA ILE A 36 -4.30 -3.25 -7.08
C ILE A 36 -3.30 -2.09 -6.86
N ARG A 37 -2.24 -2.01 -7.67
CA ARG A 37 -1.25 -0.94 -7.61
C ARG A 37 -1.83 0.40 -8.06
N ASP A 38 -2.61 0.40 -9.14
CA ASP A 38 -3.22 1.61 -9.69
C ASP A 38 -4.25 2.21 -8.72
N TRP A 39 -5.06 1.37 -8.09
CA TRP A 39 -5.99 1.81 -7.05
C TRP A 39 -5.29 2.35 -5.82
N HIS A 40 -4.22 1.70 -5.37
CA HIS A 40 -3.43 2.23 -4.27
C HIS A 40 -2.76 3.56 -4.61
N ALA A 41 -2.24 3.72 -5.82
CA ALA A 41 -1.70 4.99 -6.29
C ALA A 41 -2.79 6.09 -6.38
N GLY A 42 -4.02 5.73 -6.79
CA GLY A 42 -5.19 6.59 -6.69
C GLY A 42 -5.46 7.01 -5.26
N PHE A 43 -5.57 6.04 -4.36
CA PHE A 43 -5.83 6.25 -2.94
C PHE A 43 -4.80 7.18 -2.29
N LEU A 44 -3.50 7.07 -2.62
CA LEU A 44 -2.47 7.95 -2.07
C LEU A 44 -2.49 9.38 -2.62
N ARG A 45 -3.07 9.59 -3.80
CA ARG A 45 -3.29 10.95 -4.30
C ARG A 45 -4.38 11.65 -3.48
N ASP A 46 -5.45 10.93 -3.15
CA ASP A 46 -6.58 11.47 -2.39
C ASP A 46 -6.30 11.50 -0.87
N CYS A 47 -5.53 10.53 -0.38
CA CYS A 47 -5.16 10.35 1.02
C CYS A 47 -3.63 10.18 1.16
N PRO A 48 -2.84 11.28 1.16
CA PRO A 48 -1.37 11.23 1.21
C PRO A 48 -0.80 10.58 2.47
N ASN A 49 -1.58 10.53 3.55
CA ASN A 49 -1.22 9.88 4.81
C ASN A 49 -1.53 8.37 4.82
N GLY A 50 -2.09 7.83 3.74
CA GLY A 50 -2.47 6.41 3.62
C GLY A 50 -3.66 6.01 4.49
N LYS A 51 -4.45 6.97 5.00
CA LYS A 51 -5.59 6.72 5.88
C LYS A 51 -6.81 7.48 5.39
N LEU A 52 -7.94 6.79 5.36
CA LEU A 52 -9.24 7.39 5.06
C LEU A 52 -10.02 7.56 6.36
N ASP A 53 -10.29 8.81 6.75
CA ASP A 53 -11.09 9.10 7.94
C ASP A 53 -12.59 8.91 7.66
N LYS A 54 -13.37 8.60 8.70
CA LYS A 54 -14.83 8.42 8.58
C LYS A 54 -15.48 9.64 7.95
N LYS A 55 -15.06 10.86 8.33
CA LYS A 55 -15.60 12.10 7.76
C LYS A 55 -15.37 12.19 6.25
N GLN A 56 -14.18 11.79 5.78
CA GLN A 56 -13.84 11.79 4.36
C GLN A 56 -14.64 10.72 3.59
N PHE A 57 -14.87 9.56 4.21
CA PHE A 57 -15.66 8.49 3.60
C PHE A 57 -17.14 8.84 3.45
N THR A 58 -17.72 9.61 4.39
CA THR A 58 -19.14 9.97 4.38
C THR A 58 -19.45 11.28 3.65
N ALA A 59 -18.44 12.03 3.19
CA ALA A 59 -18.62 13.34 2.56
C ALA A 59 -19.11 13.26 1.09
N VAL A 60 -19.90 12.24 0.76
CA VAL A 60 -20.47 12.00 -0.58
C VAL A 60 -21.76 12.80 -0.77
#